data_AF-A0A7W1ZCN5-F1
#
_entry.id   AF-A0A7W1ZCN5-F1
#
_cell.length_a   1.000
_cell.length_b   1.000
_cell.length_c   1.000
_cell.angle_alpha   90.00
_cell.angle_beta   90.00
_cell.angle_gamma   90.00
#
_symmetry.space_group_name_H-M   'P 1'
#
loop_
_entity.id
_entity.type
_entity.pdbx_description
1 polymer ?
#
loop_
_entity_poly.entity_id
_entity_poly.type
_entity_poly.pdbx_seq_one_letter_code
_entity_poly.pdbx_strand_id
1 'polypeptide(L)'
;MSPNASSMLDISSNSRGILIPRMTTVQRDAIASPPEGLNIYNLTTKKTNIYSNGVWKSLAFENVSNLVYVYSMADLPTPAGAVISLDGTKMYIFSGFVDISPNYIVMNGAGLRGID
;
A
#
# COMPACT_ATOMS: atom_id res chain seq x y z
N MET A 1 -5.52 -32.89 0.89
CA MET A 1 -6.73 -32.06 1.09
C MET A 1 -7.59 -32.21 -0.15
N SER A 2 -8.90 -32.33 0.01
CA SER A 2 -9.83 -32.36 -1.13
C SER A 2 -10.04 -30.95 -1.66
N PRO A 3 -10.14 -30.75 -3.00
CA PRO A 3 -10.48 -29.46 -3.59
C PRO A 3 -11.76 -28.87 -3.00
N ASN A 4 -11.81 -27.54 -2.88
CA ASN A 4 -13.03 -26.85 -2.50
C ASN A 4 -14.14 -27.08 -3.54
N ALA A 5 -15.36 -27.38 -3.10
CA ALA A 5 -16.48 -27.67 -4.01
C ALA A 5 -16.89 -26.48 -4.90
N SER A 6 -16.48 -25.26 -4.55
CA SER A 6 -16.76 -24.03 -5.30
C SER A 6 -15.62 -23.63 -6.25
N SER A 7 -14.53 -24.40 -6.35
CA SER A 7 -13.40 -24.06 -7.21
C SER A 7 -13.34 -24.95 -8.44
N MET A 8 -13.12 -24.32 -9.60
CA MET A 8 -12.78 -25.04 -10.83
C MET A 8 -11.29 -25.46 -10.83
N LEU A 9 -10.45 -24.76 -10.06
CA LEU A 9 -9.03 -25.05 -9.90
C LEU A 9 -8.64 -24.90 -8.42
N ASP A 10 -8.23 -26.00 -7.80
CA ASP A 10 -7.64 -26.06 -6.46
C ASP A 10 -6.29 -26.76 -6.54
N ILE A 11 -5.22 -26.07 -6.16
CA ILE A 11 -3.86 -26.60 -6.20
C ILE A 11 -3.29 -26.53 -4.79
N SER A 12 -3.07 -27.70 -4.19
CA SER A 12 -2.40 -27.83 -2.91
C SER A 12 -0.94 -28.26 -3.12
N SER A 13 0.01 -27.42 -2.72
CA SER A 13 1.43 -27.76 -2.66
C SER A 13 2.06 -27.11 -1.41
N ASN A 14 2.98 -27.82 -0.77
CA ASN A 14 3.77 -27.31 0.35
C ASN A 14 5.14 -26.75 -0.08
N SER A 15 5.46 -26.83 -1.37
CA SER A 15 6.81 -26.55 -1.88
C SER A 15 6.84 -25.81 -3.23
N ARG A 16 5.70 -25.67 -3.91
CA ARG A 16 5.61 -25.00 -5.22
C ARG A 16 4.41 -24.05 -5.24
N GLY A 17 4.46 -23.08 -6.14
CA GLY A 17 3.38 -22.12 -6.38
C GLY A 17 2.87 -22.18 -7.82
N ILE A 18 1.95 -21.25 -8.14
CA ILE A 18 1.44 -21.02 -9.49
C ILE A 18 2.06 -19.73 -10.06
N LEU A 19 2.48 -19.78 -11.33
CA LEU A 19 2.73 -18.58 -12.11
C LEU A 19 1.51 -18.31 -12.98
N ILE A 20 0.78 -17.23 -12.66
CA ILE A 20 -0.23 -16.65 -13.56
C ILE A 20 0.45 -15.97 -14.75
N PRO A 21 -0.27 -15.60 -15.84
CA PRO A 21 0.34 -14.91 -16.98
C PRO A 21 1.17 -13.70 -16.55
N ARG A 22 2.40 -13.58 -17.08
CA ARG A 22 3.36 -12.54 -16.72
C ARG A 22 3.69 -11.70 -17.94
N MET A 23 3.64 -10.38 -17.79
CA MET A 23 3.83 -9.46 -18.91
C MET A 23 4.27 -8.08 -18.42
N THR A 24 4.82 -7.24 -19.29
CA THR A 24 5.12 -5.84 -18.97
C THR A 24 3.85 -4.99 -18.92
N THR A 25 3.95 -3.76 -18.41
CA THR A 25 2.82 -2.81 -18.43
C THR A 25 2.33 -2.56 -19.86
N VAL A 26 3.25 -2.39 -20.81
CA VAL A 26 2.90 -2.16 -22.22
C VAL A 26 2.12 -3.36 -22.80
N GLN A 27 2.55 -4.59 -22.51
CA GLN A 27 1.86 -5.79 -22.97
C GLN A 27 0.48 -5.96 -22.32
N ARG A 28 0.35 -5.62 -21.04
CA ARG A 28 -0.93 -5.62 -20.31
C ARG A 28 -1.93 -4.63 -20.92
N ASP A 29 -1.46 -3.42 -21.20
CA ASP A 29 -2.31 -2.34 -21.73
C ASP A 29 -2.68 -2.58 -23.20
N ALA A 30 -1.95 -3.45 -23.90
CA ALA A 30 -2.29 -3.92 -25.24
C ALA A 30 -3.39 -5.00 -25.27
N ILE A 31 -3.85 -5.52 -24.12
CA ILE A 31 -4.98 -6.46 -24.08
C ILE A 31 -6.26 -5.70 -24.40
N ALA A 32 -6.87 -5.98 -25.55
CA ALA A 32 -8.15 -5.41 -25.94
C ALA A 32 -9.30 -6.00 -25.12
N SER A 33 -10.16 -5.15 -24.57
CA SER A 33 -11.36 -5.52 -23.80
C SER A 33 -11.13 -6.65 -22.77
N PRO A 34 -10.20 -6.48 -21.80
CA PRO A 34 -9.92 -7.51 -20.83
C PRO A 34 -11.18 -7.83 -20.01
N PRO A 35 -11.48 -9.11 -19.72
CA PRO A 35 -12.64 -9.49 -18.93
C PRO A 35 -12.47 -9.10 -17.45
N GLU A 36 -13.59 -8.83 -16.79
CA GLU A 36 -13.63 -8.58 -15.34
C GLU A 36 -13.02 -9.79 -14.59
N GLY A 37 -12.12 -9.51 -13.64
CA GLY A 37 -11.42 -10.55 -12.88
C GLY A 37 -10.20 -11.16 -13.58
N LEU A 38 -9.77 -10.66 -14.74
CA LEU A 38 -8.53 -11.12 -15.36
C LEU A 38 -7.32 -10.83 -14.45
N ASN A 39 -6.55 -11.86 -14.12
CA ASN A 39 -5.37 -11.80 -13.25
C ASN A 39 -4.07 -11.92 -14.06
N ILE A 40 -3.13 -11.01 -13.84
CA ILE A 40 -1.77 -11.09 -14.41
C ILE A 40 -0.73 -10.65 -13.38
N TYR A 41 0.53 -11.02 -13.57
CA TYR A 41 1.66 -10.45 -12.83
C TYR A 41 2.43 -9.47 -13.73
N ASN A 42 2.48 -8.20 -13.33
CA ASN A 42 3.11 -7.13 -14.10
C ASN A 42 4.61 -7.08 -13.80
N LEU A 43 5.43 -7.40 -14.81
CA LEU A 43 6.88 -7.45 -14.71
C LEU A 43 7.54 -6.08 -14.61
N THR A 44 6.86 -5.00 -15.01
CA THR A 44 7.36 -3.63 -14.89
C THR A 44 7.16 -3.13 -13.46
N THR A 45 5.95 -3.24 -12.92
CA THR A 45 5.62 -2.73 -11.57
C THR A 45 5.93 -3.73 -10.45
N LYS A 46 6.26 -4.98 -10.79
CA LYS A 46 6.47 -6.10 -9.85
C LYS A 46 5.28 -6.39 -8.94
N LYS A 47 4.06 -6.21 -9.48
CA LYS A 47 2.80 -6.39 -8.74
C LYS A 47 1.83 -7.27 -9.49
N THR A 48 0.98 -8.00 -8.76
CA THR A 48 -0.19 -8.66 -9.32
C THR A 48 -1.22 -7.60 -9.73
N ASN A 49 -1.81 -7.73 -10.91
CA ASN A 49 -2.90 -6.86 -11.36
C ASN A 49 -4.16 -7.68 -11.61
N ILE A 50 -5.31 -7.12 -11.23
CA ILE A 50 -6.64 -7.60 -11.58
C ILE A 50 -7.34 -6.52 -12.40
N TYR A 51 -7.93 -6.89 -13.52
CA TYR A 51 -8.83 -6.00 -14.25
C TYR A 51 -10.17 -5.97 -13.54
N SER A 52 -10.59 -4.79 -13.07
CA SER A 52 -11.87 -4.62 -12.40
C SER A 52 -12.48 -3.24 -12.58
N ASN A 53 -13.78 -3.21 -12.88
CA ASN A 53 -14.55 -1.98 -13.14
C ASN A 53 -13.93 -1.12 -14.25
N GLY A 54 -13.49 -1.75 -15.33
CA GLY A 54 -12.94 -1.05 -16.50
C GLY A 54 -11.50 -0.55 -16.35
N VAL A 55 -10.81 -0.89 -15.25
CA VAL A 55 -9.42 -0.45 -14.99
C VAL A 55 -8.56 -1.56 -14.41
N TRP A 56 -7.25 -1.51 -14.68
CA TRP A 56 -6.28 -2.39 -14.03
C TRP A 56 -6.00 -1.91 -12.61
N LYS A 57 -6.35 -2.73 -11.62
CA LYS A 57 -6.03 -2.51 -10.21
C LYS A 57 -4.85 -3.37 -9.82
N SER A 58 -3.98 -2.83 -8.97
CA SER A 58 -2.86 -3.59 -8.43
C SER A 58 -3.25 -4.22 -7.10
N LEU A 59 -3.07 -5.54 -6.96
CA LEU A 59 -3.00 -6.17 -5.65
C LEU A 59 -1.57 -6.04 -5.14
N ALA A 60 -1.33 -4.92 -4.47
CA ALA A 60 -0.26 -4.81 -3.51
C ALA A 60 -0.91 -4.55 -2.15
N PHE A 61 -0.30 -5.06 -1.08
CA PHE A 61 -0.51 -4.47 0.23
C PHE A 61 0.06 -3.06 0.17
N GLU A 62 -0.76 -2.10 -0.21
CA GLU A 62 -0.45 -0.73 0.12
C GLU A 62 -0.68 -0.66 1.62
N ASN A 63 0.39 -0.48 2.40
CA ASN A 63 0.23 0.07 3.74
C ASN A 63 -0.29 1.50 3.54
N VAL A 64 -1.58 1.65 3.20
CA VAL A 64 -2.33 2.89 3.38
C VAL A 64 -2.59 3.04 4.88
N SER A 65 -1.50 2.99 5.65
CA SER A 65 -1.52 3.41 7.02
C SER A 65 -1.77 4.91 6.97
N ASN A 66 -2.94 5.30 7.45
CA ASN A 66 -3.14 6.64 7.94
C ASN A 66 -2.30 6.88 9.21
N LEU A 67 -1.73 5.85 9.84
CA LEU A 67 -0.87 5.99 11.01
C LEU A 67 0.57 6.32 10.61
N VAL A 68 1.15 7.31 11.28
CA VAL A 68 2.57 7.64 11.27
C VAL A 68 3.08 7.48 12.70
N TYR A 69 3.97 6.51 12.95
CA TYR A 69 4.60 6.37 14.26
C TYR A 69 5.79 7.31 14.35
N VAL A 70 5.83 8.14 15.40
CA VAL A 70 6.83 9.17 15.60
C VAL A 70 7.69 8.80 16.80
N TYR A 71 8.94 8.47 16.54
CA TYR A 71 9.96 8.17 17.55
C TYR A 71 11.02 9.27 17.61
N SER A 72 11.12 10.10 16.57
CA SER A 72 12.10 11.17 16.43
C SER A 72 11.58 12.26 15.48
N MET A 73 12.32 13.37 15.36
CA MET A 73 12.00 14.44 14.41
C MET A 73 12.07 13.95 12.94
N ALA A 74 12.86 12.93 12.65
CA ALA A 74 12.99 12.37 11.30
C ALA A 74 11.72 11.66 10.79
N ASP A 75 10.84 11.27 11.70
CA ASP A 75 9.56 10.62 11.37
C ASP A 75 8.45 11.65 11.05
N LEU A 76 8.74 12.94 11.24
CA LEU A 76 7.83 14.03 10.92
C LEU A 76 8.09 14.58 9.50
N PRO A 77 7.10 15.22 8.87
CA PRO A 77 7.32 15.96 7.64
C PRO A 77 8.45 16.97 7.78
N THR A 78 9.26 17.12 6.73
CA THR A 78 10.39 18.06 6.73
C THR A 78 9.91 19.47 7.08
N PRO A 79 10.53 20.14 8.07
CA PRO A 79 10.17 21.50 8.40
C PRO A 79 10.36 22.47 7.23
N ALA A 80 9.37 23.33 6.98
CA ALA A 80 9.51 24.52 6.16
C ALA A 80 9.83 25.71 7.08
N GLY A 81 11.12 26.07 7.18
CA GLY A 81 11.57 26.94 8.27
C GLY A 81 11.41 26.22 9.62
N ALA A 82 10.72 26.85 10.58
CA ALA A 82 10.40 26.23 11.88
C ALA A 82 9.08 25.45 11.87
N VAL A 83 8.40 25.32 10.73
CA VAL A 83 7.04 24.78 10.65
C VAL A 83 7.03 23.34 10.16
N ILE A 84 6.57 22.41 10.99
CA ILE A 84 6.25 21.03 10.59
C ILE A 84 4.75 20.96 10.29
N SER A 85 4.40 20.94 9.00
CA SER A 85 3.02 20.79 8.54
C SER A 85 2.66 19.32 8.39
N LEU A 86 1.76 18.83 9.24
CA LEU A 86 1.28 17.45 9.18
C LEU A 86 0.30 17.23 8.03
N ASP A 87 0.15 15.98 7.60
CA ASP A 87 -0.87 15.58 6.63
C ASP A 87 -2.20 15.35 7.35
N GLY A 88 -3.22 16.13 6.97
CA GLY A 88 -4.56 16.09 7.55
C GLY A 88 -5.29 14.76 7.45
N THR A 89 -4.81 13.85 6.60
CA THR A 89 -5.39 12.51 6.43
C THR A 89 -4.77 11.46 7.35
N LYS A 90 -3.79 11.86 8.17
CA LYS A 90 -2.97 10.95 9.00
C LYS A 90 -3.24 11.10 10.50
N MET A 91 -2.89 10.04 11.23
CA MET A 91 -2.83 9.94 12.69
C MET A 91 -1.36 9.78 13.08
N TYR A 92 -0.77 10.79 13.72
CA TYR A 92 0.60 10.72 14.21
C TYR A 92 0.59 10.17 15.64
N ILE A 93 1.28 9.05 15.83
CA ILE A 93 1.36 8.31 17.09
C ILE A 93 2.73 8.55 17.69
N PHE A 94 2.80 9.39 18.71
CA PHE A 94 4.04 9.73 19.40
C PHE A 94 4.33 8.67 20.47
N SER A 95 5.58 8.20 20.48
CA SER A 95 6.04 7.19 21.42
C SER A 95 7.28 7.70 22.15
N GLY A 96 7.17 7.88 23.46
CA GLY A 96 8.25 8.41 24.28
C GLY A 96 8.56 9.89 23.98
N PHE A 97 9.78 10.30 24.28
CA PHE A 97 10.21 11.68 24.11
C PHE A 97 10.69 11.95 22.68
N VAL A 98 10.07 12.93 22.02
CA VAL A 98 10.44 13.41 20.68
C VAL A 98 10.83 14.88 20.78
N ASP A 99 12.11 15.20 20.67
CA ASP A 99 12.57 16.59 20.58
C ASP A 99 12.34 17.12 19.16
N ILE A 100 11.55 18.19 19.05
CA ILE A 100 11.27 18.88 17.79
C ILE A 100 11.91 20.26 17.71
N SER A 101 12.64 20.70 18.74
CA SER A 101 13.24 22.03 18.81
C SER A 101 14.18 22.29 17.62
N PRO A 102 14.21 23.49 17.03
CA PRO A 102 13.43 24.69 17.36
C PRO A 102 12.07 24.79 16.64
N ASN A 103 11.55 23.67 16.12
CA ASN A 103 10.34 23.63 15.29
C ASN A 103 9.05 23.60 16.11
N TYR A 104 7.93 23.87 15.44
CA TYR A 104 6.59 23.66 15.96
C TYR A 104 5.70 22.94 14.93
N ILE A 105 4.67 22.25 15.43
CA ILE A 105 3.76 21.44 14.62
C ILE A 105 2.52 22.26 14.25
N VAL A 106 2.12 22.18 12.98
CA VAL A 106 0.80 22.57 12.49
C VAL A 106 0.05 21.31 12.07
N MET A 107 -1.06 21.04 12.74
CA MET A 107 -1.78 19.77 12.58
C MET A 107 -2.45 19.62 11.21
N ASN A 108 -2.88 20.70 10.56
CA ASN A 108 -3.59 20.65 9.26
C ASN A 108 -4.75 19.64 9.20
N GLY A 109 -5.42 19.36 10.33
CA GLY A 109 -6.49 18.36 10.43
C GLY A 109 -6.03 16.94 10.81
N ALA A 110 -4.72 16.72 10.98
CA ALA A 110 -4.17 15.44 11.39
C ALA A 110 -4.55 15.11 12.84
N GLY A 111 -4.75 13.83 13.12
CA GLY A 111 -4.91 13.36 14.50
C GLY A 111 -3.58 13.14 15.19
N LEU A 112 -3.53 13.37 16.50
CA LEU A 112 -2.38 13.13 17.35
C LEU A 112 -2.76 12.15 18.47
N ARG A 113 -1.90 11.18 18.77
CA ARG A 113 -2.08 10.25 19.88
C ARG A 113 -0.73 9.94 20.54
N GLY A 114 -0.66 10.07 21.87
CA GLY A 114 0.42 9.49 22.68
C GLY A 114 0.09 8.04 23.03
N ILE A 115 1.12 7.21 23.19
CA ILE A 115 0.97 5.79 23.58
C ILE A 115 1.88 5.37 24.74
N ASP A 116 2.45 6.36 25.44
CA ASP A 116 3.30 6.24 26.61
C ASP A 116 2.52 6.30 27.94
#